data_AF-A0A965YFR2-F1
#
_entry.id   AF-A0A965YFR2-F1
#
_cell.length_a   1.000
_cell.length_b   1.000
_cell.length_c   1.000
_cell.angle_alpha   90.00
_cell.angle_beta   90.00
_cell.angle_gamma   90.00
#
_symmetry.space_group_name_H-M   'P 1'
#
loop_
_entity.id
_entity.type
_entity.pdbx_description
1 polymer ?
#
loop_
_entity_poly.entity_id
_entity_poly.type
_entity_poly.pdbx_seq_one_letter_code
_entity_poly.pdbx_strand_id
1 'polypeptide(L)'
;MAKTRHTKLTYLLILILVSLTLAPVVMLVIGSFSKGLRNVGAFTFDKYISVYTDPALLAVLMNTVVFVAGSALFATVLSLFLAYLNNRTNIHWKFLFKVLSVVPMMIPHVLFAVSWALLLNPSNGILNLWIM
;
A
#
# COMPACT_ATOMS: atom_id res chain seq x y z
N MET A 1 7.74 35.56 27.00
CA MET A 1 7.30 35.85 25.60
C MET A 1 7.75 34.83 24.55
N ALA A 2 8.84 34.06 24.72
CA ALA A 2 9.30 33.08 23.72
C ALA A 2 8.39 31.84 23.56
N LYS A 3 7.82 31.33 24.67
CA LYS A 3 6.98 30.10 24.70
C LYS A 3 5.74 30.20 23.78
N THR A 4 5.10 31.36 23.73
CA THR A 4 3.90 31.62 22.91
C THR A 4 4.17 31.66 21.42
N ARG A 5 5.41 31.99 20.98
CA ARG A 5 5.77 32.02 19.56
C ARG A 5 5.89 30.61 18.98
N HIS A 6 6.49 29.69 19.74
CA HIS A 6 6.59 28.29 19.34
C HIS A 6 5.22 27.62 19.28
N THR A 7 4.35 27.88 20.26
CA THR A 7 2.98 27.36 20.27
C THR A 7 2.16 27.81 19.06
N LYS A 8 2.24 29.09 18.67
CA LYS A 8 1.56 29.60 17.47
C LYS A 8 2.08 28.94 16.18
N LEU A 9 3.40 28.75 16.07
CA LEU A 9 4.00 28.07 14.91
C LEU A 9 3.55 26.61 14.84
N THR A 10 3.50 25.89 15.96
CA THR A 10 3.03 24.50 16.01
C THR A 10 1.57 24.39 15.53
N TYR A 11 0.67 25.26 16.00
CA TYR A 11 -0.71 25.25 15.55
C TYR A 11 -0.85 25.60 14.06
N LEU A 12 -0.05 26.54 13.56
CA LEU A 12 -0.01 26.86 12.13
C LEU A 12 0.44 25.66 11.29
N LEU A 13 1.50 24.96 11.71
CA LEU A 13 2.00 23.77 11.02
C LEU A 13 0.99 22.62 11.03
N ILE A 14 0.30 22.40 12.15
CA ILE A 14 -0.79 21.42 12.25
C ILE A 14 -1.90 21.80 11.28
N LEU A 15 -2.33 23.07 11.24
CA LEU A 15 -3.38 23.52 10.34
C LEU A 15 -3.00 23.33 8.87
N ILE A 16 -1.75 23.62 8.50
CA ILE A 16 -1.23 23.38 7.15
C ILE A 16 -1.24 21.87 6.82
N LEU A 17 -0.69 21.03 7.70
CA LEU A 17 -0.65 19.57 7.50
C LEU A 17 -2.07 18.98 7.36
N VAL A 18 -2.98 19.37 8.26
CA VAL A 18 -4.38 18.94 8.22
C VAL A 18 -5.05 19.42 6.95
N SER A 19 -4.83 20.67 6.53
CA SER A 19 -5.39 21.18 5.28
C SER A 19 -4.87 20.40 4.06
N LEU A 20 -3.58 20.10 4.02
CA LEU A 20 -2.95 19.43 2.88
C LEU A 20 -3.36 17.95 2.77
N THR A 21 -3.66 17.33 3.91
CA THR A 21 -4.11 15.92 3.98
C THR A 21 -5.62 15.77 3.79
N LEU A 22 -6.44 16.63 4.40
CA LEU A 22 -7.89 16.53 4.32
C LEU A 22 -8.47 17.15 3.05
N ALA A 23 -7.87 18.20 2.47
CA ALA A 23 -8.39 18.81 1.25
C ALA A 23 -8.62 17.81 0.10
N PRO A 24 -7.66 16.93 -0.27
CA PRO A 24 -7.91 15.95 -1.32
C PRO A 24 -8.99 14.92 -0.92
N VAL A 25 -9.06 14.52 0.35
CA VAL A 25 -10.10 13.61 0.83
C VAL A 25 -11.49 14.23 0.68
N VAL A 26 -11.65 15.48 1.11
CA VAL A 26 -12.90 16.23 0.96
C VAL A 26 -13.25 16.39 -0.52
N MET A 27 -12.27 16.69 -1.37
CA MET A 27 -12.47 16.80 -2.81
C MET A 27 -12.93 15.47 -3.43
N LEU A 28 -12.38 14.33 -2.99
CA LEU A 28 -12.80 13.01 -3.44
C LEU A 28 -14.22 12.66 -2.97
N VAL A 29 -14.58 12.99 -1.74
CA VAL A 29 -15.93 12.78 -1.20
C VAL A 29 -16.96 13.63 -1.96
N ILE A 30 -16.69 14.92 -2.16
CA ILE A 30 -17.59 15.78 -2.96
C ILE A 30 -17.64 15.29 -4.42
N GLY A 31 -16.50 14.88 -4.97
CA GLY A 31 -16.38 14.36 -6.32
C GLY A 31 -17.08 13.02 -6.54
N SER A 32 -17.24 12.18 -5.50
CA SER A 32 -17.96 10.90 -5.61
C SER A 32 -19.47 11.10 -5.81
N PHE A 33 -20.02 12.17 -5.22
CA PHE A 33 -21.43 12.56 -5.45
C PHE A 33 -21.61 13.48 -6.66
N SER A 34 -20.56 14.04 -7.24
CA SER A 34 -20.70 14.87 -8.45
C SER A 34 -20.59 14.04 -9.74
N LYS A 35 -21.23 14.49 -10.83
CA LYS A 35 -20.99 13.95 -12.19
C LYS A 35 -19.53 14.05 -12.64
N GLY A 36 -18.71 14.95 -12.08
CA GLY A 36 -17.28 15.03 -12.38
C GLY A 36 -16.49 15.94 -11.44
N LEU A 37 -15.17 15.75 -11.34
CA LEU A 37 -14.31 16.50 -10.40
C LEU A 37 -14.35 18.03 -10.60
N ARG A 38 -14.68 18.50 -11.81
CA ARG A 38 -14.75 19.93 -12.16
C ARG A 38 -16.17 20.51 -12.15
N ASN A 39 -17.20 19.68 -12.09
CA ASN A 39 -18.61 20.09 -12.16
C ASN A 39 -19.29 19.88 -10.81
N VAL A 40 -18.81 20.57 -9.78
CA VAL A 40 -19.41 20.56 -8.45
C VAL A 40 -20.71 21.38 -8.51
N GLY A 41 -21.87 20.70 -8.58
CA GLY A 41 -23.17 21.38 -8.71
C GLY A 41 -24.32 20.44 -9.10
N ALA A 42 -24.03 19.35 -9.82
CA ALA A 42 -24.99 18.28 -10.08
C ALA A 42 -24.66 17.07 -9.22
N PHE A 43 -25.24 17.00 -8.02
CA PHE A 43 -25.11 15.83 -7.16
C PHE A 43 -25.95 14.66 -7.69
N THR A 44 -25.36 13.48 -7.74
CA THR A 44 -25.95 12.24 -8.22
C THR A 44 -25.35 11.03 -7.51
N PHE A 45 -26.10 9.93 -7.47
CA PHE A 45 -25.65 8.63 -6.98
C PHE A 45 -25.27 7.66 -8.10
N ASP A 46 -25.29 8.11 -9.37
CA ASP A 46 -25.07 7.26 -10.55
C ASP A 46 -23.77 6.45 -10.47
N LYS A 47 -22.68 7.03 -9.95
CA LYS A 47 -21.39 6.36 -9.77
C LYS A 47 -21.46 5.18 -8.79
N TYR A 48 -22.25 5.32 -7.73
CA TYR A 48 -22.44 4.24 -6.76
C TYR A 48 -23.27 3.14 -7.40
N ILE A 49 -24.37 3.49 -8.05
CA ILE A 49 -25.21 2.52 -8.77
C ILE A 49 -24.35 1.75 -9.77
N SER A 50 -23.59 2.44 -10.63
CA SER A 50 -22.75 1.79 -11.65
C SER A 50 -21.74 0.81 -11.07
N VAL A 51 -21.12 1.15 -9.92
CA VAL A 51 -20.14 0.28 -9.26
C VAL A 51 -20.82 -0.93 -8.60
N TYR A 52 -21.96 -0.72 -7.93
CA TYR A 52 -22.68 -1.80 -7.24
C TYR A 52 -23.45 -2.72 -8.19
N THR A 53 -23.81 -2.26 -9.39
CA THR A 53 -24.40 -3.09 -10.44
C THR A 53 -23.36 -3.75 -11.35
N ASP A 54 -22.08 -3.43 -11.19
CA ASP A 54 -21.02 -4.02 -12.01
C ASP A 54 -20.86 -5.51 -11.66
N PRO A 55 -21.07 -6.43 -12.61
CA PRO A 55 -20.88 -7.86 -12.37
C PRO A 55 -19.44 -8.23 -11.98
N ALA A 56 -18.44 -7.40 -12.33
CA ALA A 56 -17.04 -7.62 -11.95
C ALA A 56 -16.73 -7.25 -10.49
N LEU A 57 -17.60 -6.50 -9.80
CA LEU A 57 -17.35 -6.02 -8.44
C LEU A 57 -17.02 -7.18 -7.49
N LEU A 58 -17.82 -8.24 -7.50
CA LEU A 58 -17.63 -9.38 -6.61
C LEU A 58 -16.28 -10.08 -6.85
N ALA A 59 -15.90 -10.24 -8.13
CA ALA A 59 -14.62 -10.86 -8.49
C ALA A 59 -13.44 -10.01 -8.01
N VAL A 60 -13.49 -8.68 -8.18
CA VAL A 60 -12.45 -7.77 -7.71
C VAL A 60 -12.35 -7.79 -6.18
N LEU A 61 -13.48 -7.79 -5.48
CA LEU A 61 -13.51 -7.86 -4.01
C LEU A 61 -12.91 -9.18 -3.50
N MET A 62 -13.31 -10.32 -4.08
CA MET A 62 -12.76 -11.62 -3.67
C MET A 62 -11.26 -11.73 -3.95
N ASN A 63 -10.81 -11.29 -5.12
CA ASN A 63 -9.37 -11.24 -5.44
C ASN A 63 -8.61 -10.39 -4.43
N THR A 64 -9.16 -9.23 -4.06
CA THR A 64 -8.54 -8.33 -3.07
C THR A 64 -8.48 -8.98 -1.68
N VAL A 65 -9.58 -9.60 -1.23
CA VAL A 65 -9.64 -10.28 0.07
C VAL A 65 -8.64 -11.42 0.14
N VAL A 66 -8.61 -12.30 -0.87
CA VAL A 66 -7.67 -13.43 -0.93
C VAL A 66 -6.23 -12.92 -0.96
N PHE A 67 -5.95 -11.91 -1.77
CA PHE A 67 -4.62 -11.31 -1.88
C PHE A 67 -4.16 -10.70 -0.55
N VAL A 68 -4.99 -9.85 0.08
CA VAL A 68 -4.63 -9.17 1.33
C VAL A 68 -4.52 -10.18 2.47
N ALA A 69 -5.48 -11.09 2.64
CA ALA A 69 -5.42 -12.08 3.71
C ALA A 69 -4.23 -13.03 3.54
N GLY A 70 -4.00 -13.55 2.33
CA GLY A 70 -2.90 -14.46 2.04
C GLY A 70 -1.54 -13.80 2.22
N SER A 71 -1.34 -12.60 1.64
CA SER A 71 -0.08 -11.87 1.78
C SER A 71 0.18 -11.42 3.22
N ALA A 72 -0.82 -10.96 3.95
CA ALA A 72 -0.67 -10.53 5.34
C ALA A 72 -0.33 -11.71 6.27
N LEU A 73 -1.01 -12.86 6.11
CA LEU A 73 -0.71 -14.07 6.86
C LEU A 73 0.71 -14.55 6.58
N PHE A 74 1.07 -14.69 5.30
CA PHE A 74 2.41 -15.14 4.89
C PHE A 74 3.50 -14.20 5.42
N ALA A 75 3.34 -12.89 5.23
CA ALA A 75 4.29 -11.89 5.72
C ALA A 75 4.43 -11.94 7.25
N THR A 76 3.33 -12.12 7.98
CA THR A 76 3.34 -12.21 9.46
C THR A 76 4.08 -13.45 9.93
N VAL A 77 3.76 -14.62 9.37
CA VAL A 77 4.42 -15.88 9.73
C VAL A 77 5.91 -15.83 9.40
N LEU A 78 6.27 -15.35 8.21
CA LEU A 78 7.67 -15.22 7.80
C LEU A 78 8.43 -14.22 8.69
N SER A 79 7.83 -13.07 8.98
CA SER A 79 8.45 -12.05 9.84
C SER A 79 8.65 -12.57 11.26
N LEU A 80 7.66 -13.28 11.82
CA LEU A 80 7.76 -13.90 13.14
C LEU A 80 8.85 -14.96 13.18
N PHE A 81 8.93 -15.80 12.15
CA PHE A 81 9.98 -16.81 11.99
C PHE A 81 11.37 -16.19 11.96
N LEU A 82 11.60 -15.18 11.11
CA LEU A 82 12.87 -14.46 11.02
C LEU A 82 13.22 -13.75 12.33
N ALA A 83 12.24 -13.13 13.01
CA ALA A 83 12.43 -12.48 14.30
C ALA A 83 12.81 -13.48 15.40
N TYR A 84 12.17 -14.65 15.41
CA TYR A 84 12.49 -15.72 16.36
C TYR A 84 13.91 -16.24 16.15
N LEU A 85 14.28 -16.58 14.91
CA LEU A 85 15.64 -17.03 14.58
C LEU A 85 16.70 -16.01 14.99
N ASN A 86 16.44 -14.73 14.76
CA ASN A 86 17.36 -13.66 15.11
C ASN A 86 17.46 -13.51 16.65
N ASN A 87 16.36 -13.54 17.40
CA ASN A 87 16.38 -13.17 18.82
C ASN A 87 16.54 -14.35 19.79
N ARG A 88 16.11 -15.55 19.40
CA ARG A 88 16.04 -16.73 20.29
C ARG A 88 17.03 -17.84 19.91
N THR A 89 17.60 -17.81 18.72
CA THR A 89 18.55 -18.83 18.25
C THR A 89 19.96 -18.25 18.11
N ASN A 90 20.98 -19.03 18.45
CA ASN A 90 22.38 -18.64 18.27
C ASN A 90 22.90 -19.11 16.91
N ILE A 91 22.45 -18.44 15.85
CA ILE A 91 22.81 -18.75 14.45
C ILE A 91 24.11 -18.05 14.02
N HIS A 92 24.98 -18.79 13.31
CA HIS A 92 26.31 -18.32 12.91
C HIS A 92 26.30 -17.10 11.96
N TRP A 93 25.22 -16.89 11.18
CA TRP A 93 25.10 -15.80 10.19
C TRP A 93 23.92 -14.86 10.48
N LYS A 94 23.69 -14.57 11.75
CA LYS A 94 22.56 -13.77 12.25
C LYS A 94 22.34 -12.43 11.53
N PHE A 95 23.42 -11.77 11.10
CA PHE A 95 23.36 -10.52 10.34
C PHE A 95 22.61 -10.67 9.00
N LEU A 96 22.78 -11.78 8.27
CA LEU A 96 22.12 -11.99 6.98
C LEU A 96 20.59 -12.00 7.12
N PHE A 97 20.05 -12.66 8.14
CA PHE A 97 18.61 -12.68 8.41
C PHE A 97 18.06 -11.29 8.77
N LYS A 98 18.87 -10.47 9.45
CA LYS A 98 18.54 -9.08 9.74
C LYS A 98 18.50 -8.23 8.47
N VAL A 99 19.46 -8.42 7.56
CA VAL A 99 19.52 -7.73 6.27
C VAL A 99 18.37 -8.16 5.35
N LEU A 100 18.13 -9.47 5.20
CA LEU A 100 17.05 -10.01 4.37
C LEU A 100 15.68 -9.44 4.73
N SER A 101 15.44 -9.15 6.01
CA SER A 101 14.18 -8.57 6.47
C SER A 101 13.99 -7.11 6.04
N VAL A 102 15.08 -6.38 5.79
CA VAL A 102 15.05 -4.93 5.49
C VAL A 102 15.27 -4.64 4.01
N VAL A 103 16.00 -5.51 3.29
CA VAL A 103 16.29 -5.36 1.86
C VAL A 103 15.06 -5.04 1.00
N PRO A 104 13.90 -5.71 1.16
CA PRO A 104 12.72 -5.39 0.36
C PRO A 104 12.23 -3.96 0.51
N MET A 105 12.49 -3.31 1.66
CA MET A 105 12.10 -1.91 1.92
C MET A 105 13.01 -0.91 1.21
N MET A 106 14.21 -1.32 0.81
CA MET A 106 15.19 -0.46 0.11
C MET A 106 14.93 -0.39 -1.40
N ILE A 107 14.22 -1.39 -1.94
CA ILE A 107 13.96 -1.51 -3.37
C ILE A 107 12.68 -0.74 -3.71
N PRO A 108 12.68 0.15 -4.73
CA PRO A 108 11.46 0.79 -5.19
C PRO A 108 10.40 -0.26 -5.57
N HIS A 109 9.16 -0.11 -5.10
CA HIS A 109 8.10 -1.10 -5.33
C HIS A 109 7.85 -1.40 -6.82
N VAL A 110 8.01 -0.40 -7.69
CA VAL A 110 7.88 -0.57 -9.14
C VAL A 110 8.96 -1.50 -9.68
N LEU A 111 10.22 -1.32 -9.26
CA LEU A 111 11.31 -2.20 -9.65
C LEU A 111 11.03 -3.63 -9.18
N PHE A 112 10.56 -3.79 -7.95
CA PHE A 112 10.24 -5.11 -7.41
C PHE A 112 9.18 -5.84 -8.24
N ALA A 113 8.09 -5.16 -8.63
CA ALA A 113 7.05 -5.72 -9.47
C ALA A 113 7.59 -6.11 -10.86
N VAL A 114 8.39 -5.24 -11.49
CA VAL A 114 8.99 -5.50 -12.81
C VAL A 114 9.97 -6.67 -12.74
N SER A 115 10.79 -6.78 -11.68
CA SER A 115 11.70 -7.89 -11.49
C SER A 115 10.97 -9.23 -11.44
N TRP A 116 9.85 -9.33 -10.71
CA TRP A 116 9.03 -10.54 -10.70
C TRP A 116 8.41 -10.85 -12.06
N ALA A 117 7.92 -9.83 -12.77
CA ALA A 117 7.35 -10.00 -14.10
C ALA A 117 8.39 -10.52 -15.12
N LEU A 118 9.65 -10.05 -15.03
CA LEU A 118 10.75 -10.54 -15.86
C LEU A 118 11.19 -11.95 -15.48
N LEU A 119 11.32 -12.24 -14.18
CA LEU A 119 11.69 -13.57 -13.70
C LEU A 119 10.69 -14.65 -14.12
N LEU A 120 9.39 -14.32 -14.10
CA LEU A 120 8.28 -15.21 -14.46
C LEU A 120 7.84 -15.06 -15.92
N ASN A 121 8.61 -14.38 -16.78
CA ASN A 121 8.25 -14.20 -18.18
C ASN A 121 8.13 -15.58 -18.88
N PRO A 122 7.00 -15.90 -19.54
CA PRO A 122 6.79 -17.21 -20.15
C PRO A 122 7.79 -17.58 -21.25
N SER A 123 8.34 -16.60 -21.96
CA SER A 123 9.21 -16.83 -23.12
C SER A 123 10.69 -16.92 -22.74
N ASN A 124 11.15 -16.11 -21.80
CA ASN A 124 12.58 -16.01 -21.45
C ASN A 124 12.85 -15.78 -19.96
N GLY A 125 11.85 -15.97 -19.10
CA GLY A 125 12.00 -15.81 -17.66
C GLY A 125 12.91 -16.88 -17.09
N ILE A 126 13.90 -16.46 -16.31
CA ILE A 126 14.89 -17.36 -15.71
C ILE A 126 14.20 -18.47 -14.90
N LEU A 127 13.15 -18.14 -14.13
CA LEU A 127 12.45 -19.16 -13.34
C LEU A 127 11.73 -20.17 -14.23
N ASN A 128 11.10 -19.74 -15.32
CA ASN A 128 10.40 -20.65 -16.22
C ASN A 128 11.36 -21.56 -16.98
N LEU A 129 12.50 -21.03 -17.43
CA LEU A 129 13.57 -21.82 -18.07
C LEU A 129 14.21 -22.86 -17.14
N TRP A 130 14.17 -22.62 -15.83
CA TRP A 130 14.68 -23.57 -14.83
C TRP A 130 13.66 -24.65 -14.44
N ILE A 131 12.35 -24.36 -14.59
CA ILE A 131 11.26 -25.25 -14.20
C ILE A 131 10.80 -26.14 -15.38
N MET A 132 11.00 -25.70 -16.63
CA MET A 132 10.66 -26.42 -17.86
C MET A 132 11.88 -27.15 -18.45
#